data_AF-A0A1V5N154-F1
#
_entry.id   AF-A0A1V5N154-F1
#
_cell.length_a   1.000
_cell.length_b   1.000
_cell.length_c   1.000
_cell.angle_alpha   90.00
_cell.angle_beta   90.00
_cell.angle_gamma   90.00
#
_symmetry.space_group_name_H-M   'P 1'
#
loop_
_entity.id
_entity.type
_entity.pdbx_description
1 polymer ?
#
loop_
_entity_poly.entity_id
_entity_poly.type
_entity_poly.pdbx_seq_one_letter_code
_entity_poly.pdbx_strand_id
1 'polypeptide(L)'
;MDDYVQEVLDLIEWANGDVKTTWGRKRAEAGHPKPFNLKYLGVGNEDLISDVFEERFTLIFNAIKEKHPEIVVIGTAGPFNEGSDYTEGWRIGTELGVPMLDEHYYQSPGWFMNNLDFYDRYDRNKSKVYLGEYAAHIPGRQNTIETALAEAIYLTALERNADVVQFSSYAPLLAKEGHTNWNPDLIYFNNTEIKPTVGYYVQQLFGQHAGDRYYPSLLTLSNPDEAVRKRVSASVVTDSRSGDVIVKLVNILPVSTKTTVNLTSLNVPEGDATVTVLQGRPEDRDAKPATSTLRVGNSFPVELPAYSLSVIRIKK
;
A
#
# COMPACT_ATOMS: atom_id res chain seq x y z
N MET A 1 14.95 -30.86 4.14
CA MET A 1 14.50 -29.68 3.37
C MET A 1 13.76 -30.10 2.12
N ASP A 2 14.18 -31.17 1.44
CA ASP A 2 13.55 -31.68 0.21
C ASP A 2 12.02 -31.81 0.30
N ASP A 3 11.49 -32.37 1.39
CA ASP A 3 10.04 -32.48 1.58
C ASP A 3 9.34 -31.11 1.63
N TYR A 4 9.92 -30.13 2.35
CA TYR A 4 9.38 -28.76 2.40
C TYR A 4 9.47 -28.04 1.05
N VAL A 5 10.55 -28.26 0.31
CA VAL A 5 10.68 -27.74 -1.05
C VAL A 5 9.59 -28.35 -1.94
N GLN A 6 9.34 -29.65 -1.83
CA GLN A 6 8.31 -30.32 -2.59
C GLN A 6 6.91 -29.83 -2.21
N GLU A 7 6.61 -29.57 -0.94
CA GLU A 7 5.33 -28.98 -0.50
C GLU A 7 5.05 -27.62 -1.16
N VAL A 8 6.07 -26.78 -1.31
CA VAL A 8 5.93 -25.48 -1.98
C VAL A 8 5.66 -25.65 -3.47
N LEU A 9 6.34 -26.59 -4.13
CA LEU A 9 6.09 -26.92 -5.54
C LEU A 9 4.69 -27.53 -5.74
N ASP A 10 4.27 -28.36 -4.79
CA ASP A 10 2.95 -28.99 -4.76
C ASP A 10 1.83 -27.96 -4.59
N LEU A 11 2.05 -26.90 -3.80
CA LEU A 11 1.14 -25.75 -3.73
C LEU A 11 1.00 -25.05 -5.08
N ILE A 12 2.10 -24.83 -5.80
CA ILE A 12 2.08 -24.24 -7.14
C ILE A 12 1.34 -25.17 -8.12
N GLU A 13 1.59 -26.48 -8.09
CA GLU A 13 0.87 -27.45 -8.92
C GLU A 13 -0.63 -27.50 -8.57
N TRP A 14 -0.98 -27.44 -7.29
CA TRP A 14 -2.36 -27.37 -6.86
C TRP A 14 -3.04 -26.13 -7.43
N ALA A 15 -2.39 -24.97 -7.35
CA ALA A 15 -2.96 -23.72 -7.80
C ALA A 15 -3.06 -23.63 -9.34
N ASN A 16 -2.01 -24.05 -10.05
CA ASN A 16 -1.82 -23.76 -11.48
C ASN A 16 -1.83 -25.00 -12.39
N GLY A 17 -1.60 -26.19 -11.86
CA GLY A 17 -1.42 -27.42 -12.62
C GLY A 17 -2.66 -27.88 -13.39
N ASP A 18 -2.44 -28.64 -14.47
CA ASP A 18 -3.50 -29.29 -15.24
C ASP A 18 -4.22 -30.36 -14.41
N VAL A 19 -5.50 -30.61 -14.70
CA VAL A 19 -6.32 -31.59 -13.97
C VAL A 19 -5.78 -33.03 -14.04
N LYS A 20 -4.83 -33.32 -14.92
CA LYS A 20 -4.15 -34.63 -15.02
C LYS A 20 -3.03 -34.80 -13.99
N THR A 21 -2.45 -33.71 -13.49
CA THR A 21 -1.38 -33.78 -12.47
C THR A 21 -1.95 -34.20 -11.11
N THR A 22 -1.10 -34.54 -10.15
CA THR A 22 -1.55 -35.05 -8.85
C THR A 22 -2.35 -33.99 -8.09
N TRP A 23 -1.79 -32.79 -7.96
CA TRP A 23 -2.42 -31.71 -7.21
C TRP A 23 -3.44 -30.93 -8.02
N GLY A 24 -3.26 -30.82 -9.34
CA GLY A 24 -4.28 -30.24 -10.23
C GLY A 24 -5.57 -31.07 -10.24
N ARG A 25 -5.47 -32.41 -10.17
CA ARG A 25 -6.63 -33.30 -9.99
C ARG A 25 -7.32 -33.08 -8.65
N LYS A 26 -6.57 -32.95 -7.55
CA LYS A 26 -7.13 -32.65 -6.22
C LYS A 26 -7.86 -31.31 -6.20
N ARG A 27 -7.34 -30.27 -6.85
CA ARG A 27 -8.05 -28.99 -7.04
C ARG A 27 -9.37 -29.19 -7.78
N ALA A 28 -9.37 -29.99 -8.85
CA ALA A 28 -10.58 -30.30 -9.62
C ALA A 28 -11.62 -31.10 -8.82
N GLU A 29 -11.19 -32.12 -8.07
CA GLU A 29 -12.03 -32.91 -7.17
C GLU A 29 -12.64 -32.07 -6.04
N ALA A 30 -11.91 -31.05 -5.56
CA ALA A 30 -12.41 -30.06 -4.62
C ALA A 30 -13.42 -29.06 -5.23
N GLY A 31 -13.76 -29.22 -6.52
CA GLY A 31 -14.79 -28.42 -7.20
C GLY A 31 -14.25 -27.28 -8.07
N HIS A 32 -12.93 -27.15 -8.24
CA HIS A 32 -12.34 -26.06 -9.02
C HIS A 32 -11.41 -26.57 -10.14
N PRO A 33 -11.94 -27.09 -11.26
CA PRO A 33 -11.11 -27.68 -12.32
C PRO A 33 -10.19 -26.69 -13.03
N LYS A 34 -10.57 -25.41 -13.14
CA LYS A 34 -9.73 -24.38 -13.78
C LYS A 34 -8.58 -23.95 -12.84
N PRO A 35 -7.37 -23.67 -13.36
CA PRO A 35 -6.30 -23.06 -12.57
C PRO A 35 -6.70 -21.71 -11.96
N PHE A 36 -6.14 -21.36 -10.79
CA PHE A 36 -6.32 -20.05 -10.15
C PHE A 36 -5.45 -18.96 -10.76
N ASN A 37 -4.38 -19.33 -11.47
CA ASN A 37 -3.37 -18.40 -12.00
C ASN A 37 -2.63 -17.65 -10.87
N LEU A 38 -2.06 -18.41 -9.93
CA LEU A 38 -1.12 -17.90 -8.93
C LEU A 38 0.08 -17.28 -9.64
N LYS A 39 0.39 -16.02 -9.31
CA LYS A 39 1.47 -15.24 -9.93
C LYS A 39 2.59 -14.88 -8.95
N TYR A 40 2.23 -14.67 -7.69
CA TYR A 40 3.11 -14.22 -6.64
C TYR A 40 3.08 -15.23 -5.50
N LEU A 41 4.24 -15.54 -4.94
CA LEU A 41 4.36 -16.46 -3.82
C LEU A 41 5.31 -15.86 -2.78
N GLY A 42 4.78 -15.54 -1.60
CA GLY A 42 5.59 -15.21 -0.43
C GLY A 42 6.29 -16.45 0.11
N VAL A 43 7.60 -16.36 0.35
CA VAL A 43 8.39 -17.42 0.98
C VAL A 43 9.02 -16.85 2.24
N GLY A 44 8.55 -17.33 3.39
CA GLY A 44 8.83 -16.73 4.70
C GLY A 44 7.78 -15.69 5.10
N ASN A 45 7.88 -15.21 6.34
CA ASN A 45 7.10 -14.11 6.90
C ASN A 45 7.73 -13.66 8.23
N GLU A 46 8.17 -12.41 8.33
CA GLU A 46 8.74 -11.85 9.57
C GLU A 46 9.81 -12.74 10.21
N ASP A 47 10.60 -13.44 9.38
CA ASP A 47 11.59 -14.40 9.85
C ASP A 47 12.73 -13.72 10.61
N LEU A 48 13.29 -14.45 11.58
CA LEU A 48 14.64 -14.18 12.07
C LEU A 48 15.63 -14.51 10.95
N ILE A 49 16.32 -13.51 10.43
CA ILE A 49 17.20 -13.65 9.28
C ILE A 49 18.58 -14.14 9.74
N SER A 50 18.68 -15.46 9.87
CA SER A 50 19.87 -16.19 10.29
C SER A 50 20.48 -16.99 9.13
N ASP A 51 21.70 -17.52 9.31
CA ASP A 51 22.33 -18.45 8.35
C ASP A 51 21.41 -19.64 7.99
N VAL A 52 20.63 -20.12 8.97
CA VAL A 52 19.66 -21.21 8.75
C VAL A 52 18.49 -20.74 7.89
N PHE A 53 18.04 -19.50 8.05
CA PHE A 53 17.03 -18.93 7.16
C PHE A 53 17.58 -18.79 5.74
N GLU A 54 18.79 -18.23 5.59
CA GLU A 54 19.43 -18.05 4.28
C GLU A 54 19.56 -19.37 3.52
N GLU A 55 20.04 -20.43 4.19
CA GLU A 55 20.15 -21.76 3.59
C GLU A 55 18.78 -22.27 3.10
N ARG A 56 17.76 -22.20 3.97
CA ARG A 56 16.42 -22.72 3.67
C ARG A 56 15.71 -21.93 2.58
N PHE A 57 15.75 -20.60 2.67
CA PHE A 57 15.19 -19.71 1.66
C PHE A 57 15.85 -19.95 0.31
N THR A 58 17.19 -20.05 0.27
CA THR A 58 17.94 -20.29 -0.97
C THR A 58 17.53 -21.60 -1.65
N LEU A 59 17.36 -22.68 -0.88
CA LEU A 59 16.89 -23.97 -1.42
C LEU A 59 15.50 -23.86 -2.04
N ILE A 60 14.55 -23.23 -1.35
CA ILE A 60 13.18 -23.06 -1.83
C ILE A 60 13.14 -22.13 -3.05
N PHE A 61 13.80 -20.97 -2.97
CA PHE A 61 13.84 -19.98 -4.04
C PHE A 61 14.43 -20.56 -5.32
N ASN A 62 15.57 -21.27 -5.24
CA ASN A 62 16.20 -21.88 -6.41
C ASN A 62 15.31 -22.96 -7.04
N ALA A 63 14.65 -23.79 -6.23
CA ALA A 63 13.74 -24.82 -6.74
C ALA A 63 12.53 -24.21 -7.46
N ILE A 64 11.93 -23.13 -6.93
CA ILE A 64 10.84 -22.42 -7.60
C ILE A 64 11.36 -21.78 -8.88
N LYS A 65 12.49 -21.08 -8.84
CA LYS A 65 13.06 -20.40 -10.01
C LYS A 65 13.39 -21.37 -11.15
N GLU A 66 13.83 -22.58 -10.82
CA GLU A 66 14.12 -23.63 -11.80
C GLU A 66 12.84 -24.22 -12.42
N LYS A 67 11.86 -24.57 -11.58
CA LYS A 67 10.67 -25.34 -12.02
C LYS A 67 9.48 -24.47 -12.43
N HIS A 68 9.37 -23.28 -11.87
CA HIS A 68 8.27 -22.33 -12.02
C HIS A 68 8.79 -20.89 -12.19
N PRO A 69 9.60 -20.62 -13.24
CA PRO A 69 10.14 -19.28 -13.49
C PRO A 69 9.05 -18.22 -13.76
N GLU A 70 7.81 -18.62 -14.02
CA GLU A 70 6.65 -17.75 -14.15
C GLU A 70 6.14 -17.17 -12.82
N ILE A 71 6.51 -17.78 -11.68
CA ILE A 71 6.12 -17.31 -10.35
C ILE A 71 7.10 -16.24 -9.87
N VAL A 72 6.56 -15.08 -9.52
CA VAL A 72 7.32 -14.03 -8.86
C VAL A 72 7.41 -14.36 -7.37
N VAL A 73 8.58 -14.80 -6.93
CA VAL A 73 8.83 -15.02 -5.50
C VAL A 73 8.98 -13.68 -4.79
N ILE A 74 8.29 -13.55 -3.66
CA ILE A 74 8.43 -12.44 -2.71
C ILE A 74 9.16 -13.01 -1.49
N GLY A 75 10.38 -12.56 -1.23
CA GLY A 75 11.11 -12.88 0.01
C GLY A 75 10.71 -11.94 1.14
N THR A 76 11.25 -12.15 2.34
CA THR A 76 11.00 -11.27 3.50
C THR A 76 12.25 -10.47 3.86
N ALA A 77 12.08 -9.21 4.25
CA ALA A 77 13.10 -8.39 4.90
C ALA A 77 13.05 -8.52 6.45
N GLY A 78 12.34 -9.51 6.99
CA GLY A 78 12.18 -9.68 8.43
C GLY A 78 11.05 -8.82 9.04
N PRO A 79 10.91 -8.81 10.37
CA PRO A 79 9.73 -8.28 11.08
C PRO A 79 9.64 -6.75 11.16
N PHE A 80 10.71 -6.03 10.83
CA PHE A 80 10.80 -4.59 11.05
C PHE A 80 11.45 -3.89 9.87
N ASN A 81 11.29 -2.57 9.82
CA ASN A 81 11.89 -1.69 8.81
C ASN A 81 13.29 -1.18 9.18
N GLU A 82 13.94 -1.81 10.15
CA GLU A 82 15.29 -1.50 10.62
C GLU A 82 15.91 -2.70 11.35
N GLY A 83 17.20 -2.60 11.66
CA GLY A 83 17.91 -3.62 12.43
C GLY A 83 18.62 -4.67 11.57
N SER A 84 19.12 -5.71 12.25
CA SER A 84 19.93 -6.76 11.63
C SER A 84 19.13 -7.60 10.65
N ASP A 85 17.91 -8.01 11.02
CA ASP A 85 17.04 -8.80 10.14
C ASP A 85 16.75 -8.06 8.84
N TYR A 86 16.38 -6.78 8.95
CA TYR A 86 16.14 -5.92 7.81
C TYR A 86 17.36 -5.79 6.89
N THR A 87 18.53 -5.52 7.47
CA THR A 87 19.78 -5.38 6.71
C THR A 87 20.13 -6.69 5.99
N GLU A 88 19.98 -7.81 6.68
CA GLU A 88 20.37 -9.13 6.18
C GLU A 88 19.37 -9.66 5.14
N GLY A 89 18.07 -9.46 5.35
CA GLY A 89 17.05 -9.83 4.38
C GLY A 89 17.23 -9.11 3.05
N TRP A 90 17.56 -7.80 3.10
CA TRP A 90 17.92 -7.04 1.91
C TRP A 90 19.25 -7.47 1.28
N ARG A 91 20.24 -7.88 2.08
CA ARG A 91 21.50 -8.46 1.58
C ARG A 91 21.24 -9.74 0.78
N ILE A 92 20.57 -10.71 1.40
CA ILE A 92 20.22 -12.01 0.80
C ILE A 92 19.39 -11.80 -0.47
N GLY A 93 18.34 -10.96 -0.40
CA GLY A 93 17.49 -10.67 -1.55
C GLY A 93 18.26 -10.06 -2.72
N THR A 94 19.23 -9.18 -2.43
CA THR A 94 20.12 -8.59 -3.44
C THR A 94 21.03 -9.65 -4.06
N GLU A 95 21.70 -10.48 -3.26
CA GLU A 95 22.67 -11.48 -3.74
C GLU A 95 22.03 -12.59 -4.56
N LEU A 96 20.85 -13.06 -4.16
CA LEU A 96 20.11 -14.10 -4.89
C LEU A 96 19.34 -13.54 -6.09
N GLY A 97 19.22 -12.21 -6.19
CA GLY A 97 18.41 -11.55 -7.21
C GLY A 97 16.93 -11.87 -7.06
N VAL A 98 16.41 -11.81 -5.83
CA VAL A 98 14.99 -12.02 -5.54
C VAL A 98 14.20 -10.87 -6.18
N PRO A 99 13.12 -11.14 -6.95
CA PRO A 99 12.40 -10.09 -7.67
C PRO A 99 11.79 -9.01 -6.76
N MET A 100 11.33 -9.41 -5.58
CA MET A 100 10.62 -8.54 -4.64
C MET A 100 10.86 -8.98 -3.20
N LEU A 101 10.95 -8.01 -2.28
CA LEU A 101 11.00 -8.25 -0.84
C LEU A 101 9.79 -7.63 -0.15
N ASP A 102 9.30 -8.34 0.86
CA ASP A 102 8.25 -7.92 1.76
C ASP A 102 8.85 -7.16 2.95
N GLU A 103 8.35 -5.95 3.20
CA GLU A 103 8.70 -5.11 4.34
C GLU A 103 7.48 -4.89 5.23
N HIS A 104 7.70 -4.96 6.54
CA HIS A 104 6.66 -4.81 7.54
C HIS A 104 7.01 -3.70 8.54
N TYR A 105 6.04 -2.83 8.87
CA TYR A 105 6.21 -1.89 9.98
C TYR A 105 4.92 -1.25 10.50
N TYR A 106 4.81 -1.23 11.83
CA TYR A 106 3.75 -0.59 12.57
C TYR A 106 4.29 0.60 13.34
N GLN A 107 4.00 1.81 12.87
CA GLN A 107 4.72 3.01 13.30
C GLN A 107 3.78 4.12 13.81
N SER A 108 4.33 5.09 14.53
CA SER A 108 3.55 6.25 14.98
C SER A 108 3.18 7.19 13.82
N PRO A 109 2.09 7.98 13.91
CA PRO A 109 1.81 9.05 12.94
C PRO A 109 3.00 9.98 12.68
N GLY A 110 3.76 10.27 13.74
CA GLY A 110 5.00 11.05 13.66
C GLY A 110 6.04 10.42 12.75
N TRP A 111 6.22 9.10 12.81
CA TRP A 111 7.15 8.40 11.94
C TRP A 111 6.74 8.52 10.47
N PHE A 112 5.47 8.28 10.13
CA PHE A 112 4.98 8.39 8.75
C PHE A 112 5.20 9.80 8.16
N MET A 113 4.88 10.85 8.92
CA MET A 113 5.10 12.25 8.49
C MET A 113 6.59 12.61 8.33
N ASN A 114 7.48 11.98 9.10
CA ASN A 114 8.92 12.25 9.04
C ASN A 114 9.67 11.38 8.02
N ASN A 115 9.04 10.32 7.51
CA ASN A 115 9.66 9.36 6.59
C ASN A 115 9.01 9.40 5.20
N LEU A 116 8.47 10.56 4.79
CA LEU A 116 7.88 10.71 3.47
C LEU A 116 8.90 10.48 2.33
N ASP A 117 10.20 10.49 2.59
CA ASP A 117 11.27 10.22 1.63
C ASP A 117 11.91 8.81 1.80
N PHE A 118 11.28 7.91 2.57
CA PHE A 118 11.84 6.61 2.93
C PHE A 118 12.30 5.80 1.71
N TYR A 119 11.41 5.62 0.74
CA TYR A 119 11.70 4.89 -0.50
C TYR A 119 12.42 5.73 -1.56
N ASP A 120 12.49 7.06 -1.41
CA ASP A 120 13.15 7.95 -2.37
C ASP A 120 14.64 7.62 -2.52
N ARG A 121 15.26 6.99 -1.50
CA ARG A 121 16.68 6.63 -1.47
C ARG A 121 16.99 5.21 -1.94
N TYR A 122 15.98 4.39 -2.26
CA TYR A 122 16.20 2.99 -2.62
C TYR A 122 16.89 2.87 -3.99
N ASP A 123 17.69 1.82 -4.17
CA ASP A 123 18.30 1.52 -5.47
C ASP A 123 17.25 0.90 -6.40
N ARG A 124 16.91 1.61 -7.49
CA ARG A 124 15.86 1.21 -8.43
C ARG A 124 16.21 -0.04 -9.24
N ASN A 125 17.48 -0.46 -9.22
CA ASN A 125 17.97 -1.67 -9.90
C ASN A 125 17.92 -2.93 -9.03
N LYS A 126 17.58 -2.80 -7.75
CA LYS A 126 17.43 -3.95 -6.83
C LYS A 126 15.99 -4.49 -6.84
N SER A 127 15.74 -5.47 -5.97
CA SER A 127 14.42 -6.03 -5.70
C SER A 127 13.38 -4.93 -5.51
N LYS A 128 12.17 -5.17 -6.04
CA LYS A 128 11.01 -4.32 -5.76
C LYS A 128 10.53 -4.53 -4.33
N VAL A 129 9.67 -3.63 -3.86
CA VAL A 129 9.10 -3.70 -2.52
C VAL A 129 7.63 -4.09 -2.60
N TYR A 130 7.25 -5.06 -1.79
CA TYR A 130 5.91 -5.21 -1.26
C TYR A 130 5.93 -4.66 0.17
N LEU A 131 5.16 -3.61 0.46
CA LEU A 131 4.91 -3.19 1.84
C LEU A 131 3.74 -4.03 2.37
N GLY A 132 4.00 -5.28 2.76
CA GLY A 132 2.97 -6.27 3.03
C GLY A 132 2.20 -6.06 4.31
N GLU A 133 2.81 -5.39 5.28
CA GLU A 133 2.13 -5.01 6.51
C GLU A 133 2.53 -3.61 6.95
N TYR A 134 1.55 -2.71 7.03
CA TYR A 134 1.72 -1.44 7.70
C TYR A 134 0.42 -0.95 8.34
N ALA A 135 0.57 -0.21 9.45
CA ALA A 135 -0.49 0.62 10.00
C ALA A 135 0.11 1.71 10.90
N ALA A 136 -0.59 2.85 10.98
CA ALA A 136 -0.30 3.86 11.99
C ALA A 136 -0.95 3.49 13.32
N HIS A 137 -0.22 3.69 14.42
CA HIS A 137 -0.78 3.50 15.76
C HIS A 137 -0.42 4.64 16.71
N ILE A 138 -1.37 4.96 17.57
CA ILE A 138 -1.24 5.88 18.70
C ILE A 138 -1.36 5.09 20.02
N PRO A 139 -1.04 5.67 21.19
CA PRO A 139 -1.28 5.01 22.48
C PRO A 139 -2.71 4.48 22.58
N GLY A 140 -2.87 3.22 22.99
CA GLY A 140 -4.17 2.54 23.00
C GLY A 140 -4.66 2.04 21.64
N ARG A 141 -3.85 2.22 20.57
CA ARG A 141 -4.04 1.66 19.23
C ARG A 141 -5.42 1.93 18.62
N GLN A 142 -5.90 3.15 18.82
CA GLN A 142 -7.20 3.57 18.28
C GLN A 142 -7.08 3.98 16.82
N ASN A 143 -8.05 3.55 16.00
CA ASN A 143 -8.26 4.09 14.65
C ASN A 143 -8.93 5.45 14.75
N THR A 144 -8.24 6.49 14.31
CA THR A 144 -8.68 7.89 14.37
C THR A 144 -8.29 8.63 13.08
N ILE A 145 -8.84 9.83 12.87
CA ILE A 145 -8.44 10.69 11.75
C ILE A 145 -6.92 10.95 11.76
N GLU A 146 -6.29 11.06 12.93
CA GLU A 146 -4.84 11.20 13.03
C GLU A 146 -4.09 10.03 12.38
N THR A 147 -4.43 8.78 12.73
CA THR A 147 -3.78 7.60 12.15
C THR A 147 -4.10 7.46 10.67
N ALA A 148 -5.35 7.67 10.29
CA ALA A 148 -5.80 7.58 8.90
C ALA A 148 -5.08 8.60 7.99
N LEU A 149 -4.94 9.86 8.43
CA LEU A 149 -4.26 10.88 7.62
C LEU A 149 -2.74 10.68 7.58
N ALA A 150 -2.14 10.11 8.63
CA ALA A 150 -0.73 9.70 8.60
C ALA A 150 -0.48 8.59 7.57
N GLU A 151 -1.41 7.65 7.43
CA GLU A 151 -1.37 6.64 6.37
C GLU A 151 -1.62 7.27 4.99
N ALA A 152 -2.60 8.18 4.88
CA ALA A 152 -2.91 8.86 3.61
C ALA A 152 -1.74 9.68 3.07
N ILE A 153 -1.05 10.45 3.93
CA ILE A 153 0.12 11.23 3.52
C ILE A 153 1.25 10.29 3.07
N TYR A 154 1.43 9.15 3.75
CA TYR A 154 2.45 8.18 3.38
C TYR A 154 2.14 7.46 2.06
N LEU A 155 0.87 7.14 1.80
CA LEU A 155 0.43 6.57 0.53
C LEU A 155 0.77 7.48 -0.67
N THR A 156 0.81 8.80 -0.49
CA THR A 156 1.31 9.70 -1.56
C THR A 156 2.81 9.53 -1.84
N ALA A 157 3.60 9.16 -0.83
CA ALA A 157 5.01 8.82 -1.01
C ALA A 157 5.19 7.43 -1.64
N LEU A 158 4.30 6.47 -1.34
CA LEU A 158 4.29 5.18 -2.01
C LEU A 158 3.96 5.34 -3.50
N GLU A 159 2.92 6.11 -3.86
CA GLU A 159 2.59 6.39 -5.26
C GLU A 159 3.73 7.11 -6.00
N ARG A 160 4.47 8.01 -5.32
CA ARG A 160 5.65 8.67 -5.89
C ARG A 160 6.78 7.68 -6.19
N ASN A 161 6.92 6.63 -5.39
CA ASN A 161 7.94 5.59 -5.53
C ASN A 161 7.34 4.28 -6.08
N ALA A 162 6.29 4.36 -6.90
CA ALA A 162 5.65 3.18 -7.48
C ALA A 162 6.56 2.41 -8.45
N ASP A 163 7.73 2.96 -8.82
CA ASP A 163 8.81 2.26 -9.52
C ASP A 163 9.60 1.30 -8.61
N VAL A 164 9.55 1.51 -7.30
CA VAL A 164 10.17 0.67 -6.25
C VAL A 164 9.10 -0.14 -5.52
N VAL A 165 8.09 0.52 -4.93
CA VAL A 165 7.00 -0.10 -4.17
C VAL A 165 5.87 -0.48 -5.11
N GLN A 166 5.74 -1.77 -5.40
CA GLN A 166 4.75 -2.28 -6.35
C GLN A 166 3.42 -2.62 -5.67
N PHE A 167 3.46 -3.01 -4.39
CA PHE A 167 2.30 -3.42 -3.61
C PHE A 167 2.38 -2.83 -2.21
N SER A 168 1.21 -2.58 -1.61
CA SER A 168 1.10 -2.19 -0.20
C SER A 168 -0.21 -2.70 0.38
N SER A 169 -0.16 -3.26 1.59
CA SER A 169 -1.32 -3.83 2.27
C SER A 169 -1.39 -3.34 3.71
N TYR A 170 -2.49 -2.67 4.06
CA TYR A 170 -2.77 -2.36 5.46
C TYR A 170 -2.97 -3.67 6.22
N ALA A 171 -2.39 -3.77 7.41
CA ALA A 171 -2.55 -4.92 8.27
C ALA A 171 -2.93 -4.53 9.71
N PRO A 172 -3.76 -5.35 10.40
CA PRO A 172 -4.55 -6.46 9.87
C PRO A 172 -5.89 -5.99 9.26
N LEU A 173 -6.50 -6.83 8.40
CA LEU A 173 -7.68 -6.44 7.62
C LEU A 173 -9.00 -6.50 8.41
N LEU A 174 -9.25 -7.60 9.15
CA LEU A 174 -10.56 -7.92 9.73
C LEU A 174 -10.44 -8.28 11.21
N ALA A 175 -11.32 -7.69 12.03
CA ALA A 175 -11.47 -8.03 13.44
C ALA A 175 -12.94 -8.26 13.83
N LYS A 176 -13.21 -9.40 14.48
CA LYS A 176 -14.52 -9.66 15.09
C LYS A 176 -14.57 -9.02 16.48
N GLU A 177 -15.58 -8.18 16.71
CA GLU A 177 -15.80 -7.54 18.02
C GLU A 177 -15.91 -8.59 19.14
N GLY A 178 -15.22 -8.35 20.25
CA GLY A 178 -15.14 -9.29 21.38
C GLY A 178 -14.21 -10.50 21.19
N HIS A 179 -13.56 -10.63 20.03
CA HIS A 179 -12.63 -11.73 19.70
C HIS A 179 -11.37 -11.21 18.99
N THR A 180 -10.75 -10.16 19.54
CA THR A 180 -9.57 -9.52 18.95
C THR A 180 -8.28 -9.92 19.67
N ASN A 181 -7.25 -10.26 18.91
CA ASN A 181 -5.89 -10.54 19.41
C ASN A 181 -4.91 -9.40 19.08
N TRP A 182 -5.29 -8.52 18.17
CA TRP A 182 -4.55 -7.35 17.73
C TRP A 182 -5.49 -6.15 17.62
N ASN A 183 -4.91 -4.96 17.65
CA ASN A 183 -5.53 -3.69 17.27
C ASN A 183 -4.39 -2.78 16.76
N PRO A 184 -4.64 -1.76 15.93
CA PRO A 184 -5.89 -1.55 15.21
C PRO A 184 -6.09 -2.59 14.07
N ASP A 185 -7.32 -2.73 13.59
CA ASP A 185 -7.68 -3.46 12.36
C ASP A 185 -8.45 -2.54 11.41
N LEU A 186 -8.41 -2.83 10.10
CA LEU A 186 -9.03 -1.95 9.09
C LEU A 186 -10.57 -1.98 9.13
N ILE A 187 -11.16 -3.15 9.34
CA ILE A 187 -12.61 -3.36 9.36
C ILE A 187 -12.99 -4.21 10.58
N TYR A 188 -13.84 -3.65 11.44
CA TYR A 188 -14.44 -4.41 12.53
C TYR A 188 -15.79 -4.97 12.10
N PHE A 189 -16.22 -6.09 12.69
CA PHE A 189 -17.55 -6.64 12.42
C PHE A 189 -18.10 -7.41 13.62
N ASN A 190 -19.42 -7.56 13.65
CA ASN A 190 -20.13 -8.47 14.53
C ASN A 190 -21.10 -9.34 13.70
N ASN A 191 -22.01 -10.07 14.36
CA ASN A 191 -22.92 -10.99 13.67
C ASN A 191 -23.95 -10.29 12.77
N THR A 192 -24.09 -8.97 12.88
CA THR A 192 -25.14 -8.19 12.20
C THR A 192 -24.61 -6.97 11.44
N GLU A 193 -23.39 -6.52 11.72
CA GLU A 193 -22.86 -5.24 11.22
C GLU A 193 -21.40 -5.36 10.76
N ILE A 194 -21.08 -4.60 9.72
CA ILE A 194 -19.72 -4.30 9.28
C ILE A 194 -19.44 -2.84 9.65
N LYS A 195 -18.28 -2.59 10.25
CA LYS A 195 -17.86 -1.31 10.80
C LYS A 195 -16.50 -0.91 10.21
N PRO A 196 -16.50 -0.30 9.01
CA PRO A 196 -15.29 0.23 8.42
C PRO A 196 -14.73 1.39 9.25
N THR A 197 -13.42 1.43 9.42
CA THR A 197 -12.75 2.50 10.16
C THR A 197 -12.47 3.71 9.28
N VAL A 198 -12.03 4.82 9.87
CA VAL A 198 -11.47 5.95 9.12
C VAL A 198 -10.27 5.55 8.25
N GLY A 199 -9.43 4.62 8.71
CA GLY A 199 -8.34 4.04 7.91
C GLY A 199 -8.86 3.27 6.69
N TYR A 200 -9.98 2.54 6.82
CA TYR A 200 -10.61 1.86 5.69
C TYR A 200 -10.96 2.85 4.58
N TYR A 201 -11.52 4.01 4.92
CA TYR A 201 -11.88 5.00 3.91
C TYR A 201 -10.67 5.59 3.20
N VAL A 202 -9.52 5.71 3.88
CA VAL A 202 -8.25 6.09 3.22
C VAL A 202 -7.83 5.03 2.21
N GLN A 203 -7.79 3.76 2.61
CA GLN A 203 -7.44 2.65 1.72
C GLN A 203 -8.41 2.55 0.53
N GLN A 204 -9.72 2.71 0.79
CA GLN A 204 -10.74 2.71 -0.25
C GLN A 204 -10.55 3.87 -1.24
N LEU A 205 -10.29 5.08 -0.74
CA LEU A 205 -10.08 6.26 -1.58
C LEU A 205 -8.84 6.12 -2.46
N PHE A 206 -7.73 5.58 -1.94
CA PHE A 206 -6.55 5.30 -2.76
C PHE A 206 -6.80 4.16 -3.75
N GLY A 207 -7.37 3.03 -3.30
CA GLY A 207 -7.59 1.85 -4.14
C GLY A 207 -8.61 2.05 -5.26
N GLN A 208 -9.68 2.82 -5.05
CA GLN A 208 -10.69 3.13 -6.07
C GLN A 208 -10.29 4.29 -6.99
N HIS A 209 -9.26 5.05 -6.60
CA HIS A 209 -8.70 6.16 -7.36
C HIS A 209 -7.20 5.97 -7.63
N ALA A 210 -6.80 4.72 -7.90
CA ALA A 210 -5.46 4.41 -8.37
C ALA A 210 -5.29 4.80 -9.84
N GLY A 211 -4.04 5.02 -10.25
CA GLY A 211 -3.65 5.21 -11.64
C GLY A 211 -2.47 4.30 -12.00
N ASP A 212 -2.19 4.19 -13.29
CA ASP A 212 -1.06 3.41 -13.82
C ASP A 212 0.09 4.30 -14.34
N ARG A 213 -0.07 5.63 -14.26
CA ARG A 213 0.97 6.62 -14.57
C ARG A 213 1.03 7.67 -13.48
N TYR A 214 2.19 7.84 -12.86
CA TYR A 214 2.47 8.90 -11.89
C TYR A 214 3.05 10.13 -12.58
N TYR A 215 2.66 11.33 -12.11
CA TYR A 215 3.21 12.60 -12.55
C TYR A 215 3.92 13.30 -11.38
N PRO A 216 5.23 13.56 -11.50
CA PRO A 216 5.94 14.37 -10.51
C PRO A 216 5.26 15.72 -10.34
N SER A 217 4.97 16.08 -9.10
CA SER A 217 4.33 17.35 -8.74
C SER A 217 5.26 18.16 -7.84
N LEU A 218 5.33 19.47 -8.11
CA LEU A 218 6.06 20.41 -7.26
C LEU A 218 5.09 21.02 -6.25
N LEU A 219 5.40 20.88 -4.97
CA LEU A 219 4.64 21.51 -3.89
C LEU A 219 5.34 22.80 -3.44
N THR A 220 4.76 23.94 -3.80
CA THR A 220 5.23 25.25 -3.34
C THR A 220 4.42 25.70 -2.14
N LEU A 221 5.09 25.94 -1.01
CA LEU A 221 4.46 26.33 0.25
C LEU A 221 4.67 27.82 0.52
N SER A 222 3.63 28.51 0.98
CA SER A 222 3.74 29.90 1.45
C SER A 222 4.52 30.01 2.76
N ASN A 223 4.58 28.93 3.54
CA ASN A 223 5.42 28.79 4.72
C ASN A 223 6.49 27.72 4.46
N PRO A 224 7.79 28.07 4.44
CA PRO A 224 8.87 27.13 4.16
C PRO A 224 9.27 26.26 5.37
N ASP A 225 8.60 26.39 6.52
CA ASP A 225 8.89 25.59 7.72
C ASP A 225 8.78 24.09 7.42
N GLU A 226 9.81 23.34 7.81
CA GLU A 226 9.90 21.90 7.62
C GLU A 226 8.72 21.16 8.28
N ALA A 227 8.25 21.64 9.44
CA ALA A 227 7.10 21.09 10.13
C ALA A 227 5.80 21.23 9.33
N VAL A 228 5.66 22.30 8.53
CA VAL A 228 4.54 22.47 7.61
C VAL A 228 4.70 21.53 6.42
N ARG A 229 5.90 21.47 5.83
CA ARG A 229 6.19 20.59 4.68
C ARG A 229 5.89 19.11 4.95
N LYS A 230 6.12 18.64 6.18
CA LYS A 230 5.84 17.25 6.60
C LYS A 230 4.34 16.94 6.78
N ARG A 231 3.46 17.94 6.72
CA ARG A 231 2.01 17.82 7.01
C ARG A 231 1.11 18.08 5.81
N VAL A 232 1.69 18.33 4.63
CA VAL A 232 0.95 18.49 3.39
C VAL A 232 1.61 17.67 2.30
N SER A 233 0.82 16.99 1.48
CA SER A 233 1.34 16.24 0.34
C SER A 233 0.36 16.21 -0.83
N ALA A 234 0.88 15.83 -1.99
CA ALA A 234 0.10 15.66 -3.20
C ALA A 234 0.56 14.40 -3.95
N SER A 235 -0.38 13.74 -4.61
CA SER A 235 -0.12 12.72 -5.62
C SER A 235 -1.00 12.98 -6.84
N VAL A 236 -0.42 12.85 -8.04
CA VAL A 236 -1.12 13.05 -9.30
C VAL A 236 -0.88 11.83 -10.17
N VAL A 237 -1.96 11.15 -10.53
CA VAL A 237 -1.90 9.94 -11.37
C VAL A 237 -2.92 10.01 -12.51
N THR A 238 -2.67 9.24 -13.57
CA THR A 238 -3.66 8.94 -14.61
C THR A 238 -4.03 7.47 -14.55
N ASP A 239 -5.32 7.17 -14.68
CA ASP A 239 -5.83 5.82 -14.97
C ASP A 239 -5.93 5.67 -16.50
N SER A 240 -4.95 5.03 -17.15
CA SER A 240 -4.92 4.98 -18.62
C SER A 240 -6.09 4.21 -19.23
N ARG A 241 -6.86 3.43 -18.44
CA ARG A 241 -8.06 2.74 -18.94
C ARG A 241 -9.22 3.71 -19.17
N SER A 242 -9.39 4.68 -18.28
CA SER A 242 -10.44 5.71 -18.38
C SER A 242 -9.95 7.01 -19.01
N GLY A 243 -8.65 7.28 -18.94
CA GLY A 243 -8.06 8.57 -19.29
C GLY A 243 -8.11 9.59 -18.14
N ASP A 244 -8.77 9.26 -17.03
CA ASP A 244 -9.01 10.18 -15.93
C ASP A 244 -7.71 10.66 -15.27
N VAL A 245 -7.67 11.92 -14.89
CA VAL A 245 -6.61 12.49 -14.03
C VAL A 245 -7.13 12.53 -12.60
N ILE A 246 -6.33 12.00 -11.68
CA ILE A 246 -6.68 11.89 -10.26
C ILE A 246 -5.64 12.67 -9.46
N VAL A 247 -6.11 13.65 -8.69
CA VAL A 247 -5.30 14.45 -7.78
C VAL A 247 -5.69 14.12 -6.35
N LYS A 248 -4.74 13.65 -5.55
CA LYS A 248 -4.92 13.37 -4.12
C LYS A 248 -4.13 14.42 -3.35
N LEU A 249 -4.79 15.11 -2.41
CA LEU A 249 -4.22 16.18 -1.61
C LEU A 249 -4.46 15.88 -0.14
N VAL A 250 -3.41 15.87 0.67
CA VAL A 250 -3.49 15.62 2.12
C VAL A 250 -3.11 16.89 2.87
N ASN A 251 -3.93 17.29 3.84
CA ASN A 251 -3.67 18.41 4.74
C ASN A 251 -3.85 17.95 6.20
N ILE A 252 -2.74 17.74 6.92
CA ILE A 252 -2.73 17.38 8.36
C ILE A 252 -2.56 18.64 9.23
N LEU A 253 -2.66 19.85 8.67
CA LEU A 253 -2.60 21.07 9.46
C LEU A 253 -3.91 21.32 10.22
N PRO A 254 -3.86 21.98 11.40
CA PRO A 254 -5.05 22.38 12.16
C PRO A 254 -5.86 23.50 11.50
N VAL A 255 -5.50 23.92 10.29
CA VAL A 255 -6.11 25.06 9.58
C VAL A 255 -6.44 24.68 8.14
N SER A 256 -7.50 25.31 7.63
CA SER A 256 -7.83 25.25 6.20
C SER A 256 -6.71 25.88 5.39
N THR A 257 -6.31 25.24 4.30
CA THR A 257 -5.23 25.68 3.41
C THR A 257 -5.78 25.90 2.00
N LYS A 258 -5.61 27.12 1.48
CA LYS A 258 -5.93 27.44 0.09
C LYS A 258 -4.72 27.16 -0.79
N THR A 259 -4.94 26.46 -1.88
CA THR A 259 -3.90 26.12 -2.86
C THR A 259 -4.41 26.30 -4.29
N THR A 260 -3.50 26.27 -5.25
CA THR A 260 -3.83 26.21 -6.68
C THR A 260 -3.23 24.94 -7.25
N VAL A 261 -4.09 24.12 -7.86
CA VAL A 261 -3.67 22.91 -8.57
C VAL A 261 -3.43 23.31 -10.03
N ASN A 262 -2.21 23.12 -10.51
CA ASN A 262 -1.82 23.41 -11.90
C ASN A 262 -1.51 22.11 -12.64
N LEU A 263 -2.36 21.75 -13.58
CA LEU A 263 -2.30 20.57 -14.43
C LEU A 263 -2.11 20.94 -15.91
N THR A 264 -1.55 22.12 -16.19
CA THR A 264 -1.36 22.62 -17.57
C THR A 264 -0.58 21.63 -18.44
N SER A 265 0.43 20.94 -17.87
CA SER A 265 1.19 19.91 -18.57
C SER A 265 0.37 18.68 -18.97
N LEU A 266 -0.79 18.48 -18.35
CA LEU A 266 -1.69 17.36 -18.61
C LEU A 266 -2.84 17.74 -19.54
N ASN A 267 -3.01 19.02 -19.93
CA ASN A 267 -4.10 19.49 -20.79
C ASN A 267 -5.48 18.98 -20.32
N VAL A 268 -5.83 19.30 -19.08
CA VAL A 268 -7.09 18.87 -18.46
C VAL A 268 -8.23 19.78 -18.96
N PRO A 269 -9.37 19.21 -19.41
CA PRO A 269 -10.50 20.01 -19.88
C PRO A 269 -11.10 20.85 -18.76
N GLU A 270 -11.64 22.01 -19.12
CA GLU A 270 -12.51 22.75 -18.21
C GLU A 270 -13.81 22.00 -18.00
N GLY A 271 -14.22 21.82 -16.76
CA GLY A 271 -15.33 20.92 -16.47
C GLY A 271 -15.61 20.75 -15.00
N ASP A 272 -16.59 19.90 -14.73
CA ASP A 272 -16.96 19.50 -13.40
C ASP A 272 -16.21 18.20 -13.06
N ALA A 273 -15.46 18.20 -11.96
CA ALA A 273 -14.78 17.03 -11.42
C ALA A 273 -15.48 16.55 -10.16
N THR A 274 -15.43 15.24 -9.92
CA THR A 274 -15.84 14.67 -8.64
C THR A 274 -14.76 14.93 -7.61
N VAL A 275 -15.11 15.53 -6.49
CA VAL A 275 -14.22 15.66 -5.33
C VAL A 275 -14.81 14.89 -4.15
N THR A 276 -14.01 14.03 -3.54
CA THR A 276 -14.37 13.29 -2.34
C THR A 276 -13.41 13.64 -1.22
N VAL A 277 -13.95 14.07 -0.07
CA VAL A 277 -13.17 14.57 1.06
C VAL A 277 -13.46 13.74 2.29
N LEU A 278 -12.42 13.15 2.89
CA LEU A 278 -12.44 12.63 4.24
C LEU A 278 -11.83 13.69 5.17
N GLN A 279 -12.56 14.11 6.20
CA GLN A 279 -12.11 15.11 7.16
C GLN A 279 -12.72 14.85 8.54
N GLY A 280 -12.07 15.35 9.59
CA GLY A 280 -12.58 15.31 10.96
C GLY A 280 -11.55 15.90 11.92
N ARG A 281 -11.87 15.94 13.22
CA ARG A 281 -10.89 16.25 14.26
C ARG A 281 -9.93 15.06 14.43
N PRO A 282 -8.68 15.27 14.87
CA PRO A 282 -7.70 14.20 15.01
C PRO A 282 -8.21 12.97 15.76
N GLU A 283 -9.02 13.17 16.80
CA GLU A 283 -9.61 12.12 17.65
C GLU A 283 -10.84 11.40 17.05
N ASP A 284 -11.40 11.91 15.95
CA ASP A 284 -12.65 11.36 15.38
C ASP A 284 -12.42 9.94 14.84
N ARG A 285 -13.37 9.04 15.13
CA ARG A 285 -13.30 7.61 14.78
C ARG A 285 -14.29 7.18 13.71
N ASP A 286 -15.37 7.96 13.54
CA ASP A 286 -16.52 7.61 12.71
C ASP A 286 -16.70 8.56 11.51
N ALA A 287 -15.66 9.34 11.20
CA ALA A 287 -15.66 10.25 10.05
C ALA A 287 -15.80 9.47 8.74
N LYS A 288 -16.57 10.01 7.80
CA LYS A 288 -16.88 9.39 6.51
C LYS A 288 -16.56 10.34 5.36
N PRO A 289 -16.12 9.81 4.21
CA PRO A 289 -15.89 10.63 3.03
C PRO A 289 -17.20 11.22 2.51
N ALA A 290 -17.17 12.49 2.11
CA ALA A 290 -18.26 13.19 1.47
C ALA A 290 -17.89 13.58 0.04
N THR A 291 -18.79 13.31 -0.90
CA THR A 291 -18.58 13.62 -2.33
C THR A 291 -19.35 14.86 -2.74
N SER A 292 -18.72 15.70 -3.55
CA SER A 292 -19.32 16.87 -4.19
C SER A 292 -18.67 17.12 -5.56
N THR A 293 -19.02 18.24 -6.19
CA THR A 293 -18.49 18.65 -7.49
C THR A 293 -17.60 19.88 -7.33
N LEU A 294 -16.48 19.92 -8.05
CA LEU A 294 -15.59 21.06 -8.14
C LEU A 294 -15.39 21.45 -9.61
N ARG A 295 -15.47 22.75 -9.93
CA ARG A 295 -15.12 23.24 -11.26
C ARG A 295 -13.60 23.24 -11.40
N VAL A 296 -13.09 22.57 -12.42
CA VAL A 296 -11.67 22.41 -12.71
C VAL A 296 -11.32 22.87 -14.12
N GLY A 297 -10.02 22.96 -14.38
CA GLY A 297 -9.42 23.22 -15.69
C GLY A 297 -7.92 22.97 -15.62
N ASN A 298 -7.13 23.54 -16.52
CA ASN A 298 -5.67 23.44 -16.48
C ASN A 298 -5.05 24.04 -15.21
N SER A 299 -5.70 25.01 -14.58
CA SER A 299 -5.29 25.57 -13.29
C SER A 299 -6.52 26.03 -12.53
N PHE A 300 -6.68 25.60 -11.27
CA PHE A 300 -7.87 25.92 -10.48
C PHE A 300 -7.55 26.02 -8.98
N PRO A 301 -8.26 26.90 -8.24
CA PRO A 301 -8.11 26.99 -6.79
C PRO A 301 -8.80 25.80 -6.10
N VAL A 302 -8.21 25.36 -5.00
CA VAL A 302 -8.78 24.34 -4.11
C VAL A 302 -8.59 24.81 -2.67
N GLU A 303 -9.64 24.65 -1.85
CA GLU A 303 -9.54 24.80 -0.41
C GLU A 303 -9.47 23.41 0.23
N LEU A 304 -8.41 23.16 0.99
CA LEU A 304 -8.20 21.92 1.73
C LEU A 304 -8.58 22.16 3.19
N PRO A 305 -9.66 21.54 3.70
CA PRO A 305 -10.01 21.66 5.11
C PRO A 305 -8.88 21.23 6.04
N ALA A 306 -8.91 21.71 7.28
CA ALA A 306 -8.02 21.20 8.33
C ALA A 306 -8.22 19.69 8.48
N TYR A 307 -7.13 18.93 8.68
CA TYR A 307 -7.16 17.47 8.86
C TYR A 307 -8.02 16.75 7.81
N SER A 308 -7.55 16.77 6.57
CA SER A 308 -8.31 16.21 5.44
C SER A 308 -7.47 15.46 4.41
N LEU A 309 -8.12 14.51 3.75
CA LEU A 309 -7.72 13.90 2.48
C LEU A 309 -8.78 14.29 1.45
N SER A 310 -8.35 14.96 0.37
CA SER A 310 -9.19 15.33 -0.77
C SER A 310 -8.75 14.57 -2.01
N VAL A 311 -9.68 13.84 -2.64
CA VAL A 311 -9.45 13.14 -3.92
C VAL A 311 -10.30 13.78 -5.01
N ILE A 312 -9.66 14.35 -6.02
CA ILE A 312 -10.29 15.01 -7.16
C ILE A 312 -10.09 14.11 -8.38
N ARG A 313 -11.18 13.59 -8.94
CA ARG A 313 -11.17 12.78 -10.16
C ARG A 313 -11.76 13.59 -11.32
N ILE A 314 -10.90 13.88 -12.29
CA ILE A 314 -11.22 14.68 -13.47
C ILE A 314 -11.32 13.75 -14.66
N LYS A 315 -12.51 13.69 -15.26
CA LYS A 315 -12.74 12.89 -16.45
C LYS A 315 -12.14 13.59 -17.67
N LYS A 316 -11.44 12.82 -18.51
CA LYS A 316 -10.94 13.28 -19.80
C LYS A 316 -11.74 12.71 -20.96
#